data_AF-A0A9J6DU25-F1
#
_entry.id   AF-A0A9J6DU25-F1
#
_cell.length_a   1.000
_cell.length_b   1.000
_cell.length_c   1.000
_cell.angle_alpha   90.00
_cell.angle_beta   90.00
_cell.angle_gamma   90.00
#
_symmetry.space_group_name_H-M   'P 1'
#
loop_
_entity.id
_entity.type
_entity.pdbx_description
1 polymer ?
#
loop_
_entity_poly.entity_id
_entity_poly.type
_entity_poly.pdbx_seq_one_letter_code
_entity_poly.pdbx_strand_id
1 'polypeptide(L)'
;MRQLQKKIKSGKLDVNEEDPFELFIAATNIRYCYYHETHKILGNTYGMLVLQDFEAMTPNILARTIETIEGGGLVVLLLQSVTSLRQLYTLTMDVHSRYRTEAHKDVVGRFNERFILSLSSCESCLVVDDQLTILPVSSHVANITPVSRAAEDQEAQELSELKESLQDTQPLGVLINCCSTCDQAQAVLKFVDAITEKTFRTTVAVTAARGRGKSAALGLAVAGAVAFGYSNIFVTAPSPENLKTLFEFVLKGFDALKYEEHQDYEVVQSTNPELNKAVVRVTVSSRGPPAGHSVCAPIRCTPARAS
;
A
#
# COMPACT_ATOMS: atom_id res chain seq x y z
N MET A 1 -16.98 -14.41 19.20
CA MET A 1 -17.33 -13.68 17.95
C MET A 1 -18.81 -13.74 17.55
N ARG A 2 -19.37 -14.85 17.05
CA ARG A 2 -20.79 -14.89 16.59
C ARG A 2 -21.83 -14.62 17.69
N GLN A 3 -21.51 -14.95 18.95
CA GLN A 3 -22.38 -14.69 20.10
C GLN A 3 -22.35 -13.21 20.52
N LEU A 4 -21.16 -12.59 20.59
CA LEU A 4 -20.99 -11.14 20.80
C LEU A 4 -21.66 -10.29 19.71
N GLN A 5 -21.47 -10.62 18.44
CA GLN A 5 -22.14 -9.91 17.34
C GLN A 5 -23.67 -10.04 17.41
N LYS A 6 -24.20 -11.17 17.90
CA LYS A 6 -25.63 -11.33 18.18
C LYS A 6 -26.07 -10.47 19.37
N LYS A 7 -25.26 -10.37 20.43
CA LYS A 7 -25.55 -9.50 21.58
C LYS A 7 -25.56 -8.01 21.20
N ILE A 8 -24.57 -7.56 20.41
CA ILE A 8 -24.51 -6.19 19.83
C ILE A 8 -25.78 -5.91 19.01
N LYS A 9 -26.16 -6.82 18.11
CA LYS A 9 -27.39 -6.66 17.30
C LYS A 9 -28.68 -6.72 18.12
N SER A 10 -28.66 -7.32 19.30
CA SER A 10 -29.81 -7.41 20.20
C SER A 10 -29.95 -6.22 21.16
N GLY A 11 -29.00 -5.27 21.16
CA GLY A 11 -29.05 -4.08 22.00
C GLY A 11 -28.87 -4.33 23.50
N LYS A 12 -28.53 -5.56 23.92
CA LYS A 12 -28.29 -5.95 25.32
C LYS A 12 -26.80 -5.93 25.68
N LEU A 13 -26.04 -4.99 25.14
CA LEU A 13 -24.61 -4.89 25.46
C LEU A 13 -24.43 -3.93 26.63
N ASP A 14 -24.11 -4.48 27.79
CA ASP A 14 -23.64 -3.68 28.93
C ASP A 14 -22.15 -3.40 28.76
N VAL A 15 -21.82 -2.16 28.40
CA VAL A 15 -20.45 -1.68 28.12
C VAL A 15 -19.52 -1.82 29.35
N ASN A 16 -20.08 -1.94 30.56
CA ASN A 16 -19.31 -2.07 31.80
C ASN A 16 -18.98 -3.51 32.20
N GLU A 17 -19.64 -4.52 31.61
CA GLU A 17 -19.43 -5.93 31.99
C GLU A 17 -18.58 -6.71 30.97
N GLU A 18 -18.54 -6.28 29.71
CA GLU A 18 -17.76 -6.97 28.67
C GLU A 18 -16.32 -6.45 28.59
N ASP A 19 -15.37 -7.36 28.36
CA ASP A 19 -13.94 -7.08 28.24
C ASP A 19 -13.68 -6.08 27.09
N PRO A 20 -12.98 -4.95 27.34
CA PRO A 20 -12.63 -3.98 26.31
C PRO A 20 -11.96 -4.61 25.07
N PHE A 21 -11.24 -5.72 25.24
CA PHE A 21 -10.64 -6.44 24.12
C PHE A 21 -11.69 -7.09 23.22
N GLU A 22 -12.71 -7.74 23.78
CA GLU A 22 -13.79 -8.35 22.99
C GLU A 22 -14.61 -7.29 22.25
N LEU A 23 -14.85 -6.15 22.90
CA LEU A 23 -15.49 -4.99 22.28
C LEU A 23 -14.67 -4.46 21.11
N PHE A 24 -13.35 -4.30 21.29
CA PHE A 24 -12.44 -3.85 20.24
C PHE A 24 -12.49 -4.75 19.01
N ILE A 25 -12.40 -6.08 19.20
CA ILE A 25 -12.44 -7.04 18.09
C ILE A 25 -13.80 -7.01 17.39
N ALA A 26 -14.90 -6.86 18.13
CA ALA A 26 -16.23 -6.89 17.55
C ALA A 26 -16.61 -5.59 16.81
N ALA A 27 -16.10 -4.44 17.27
CA ALA A 27 -16.42 -3.13 16.71
C ALA A 27 -15.51 -2.73 15.54
N THR A 28 -14.25 -3.17 15.54
CA THR A 28 -13.27 -2.78 14.53
C THR A 28 -13.20 -3.76 13.35
N ASN A 29 -12.82 -3.26 12.17
CA ASN A 29 -12.62 -4.09 11.00
C ASN A 29 -11.19 -4.65 10.96
N ILE A 30 -11.00 -5.84 11.54
CA ILE A 30 -9.69 -6.48 11.63
C ILE A 30 -9.50 -7.48 10.49
N ARG A 31 -8.44 -7.30 9.69
CA ARG A 31 -7.99 -8.28 8.71
C ARG A 31 -6.96 -9.22 9.34
N TYR A 32 -7.38 -10.45 9.61
CA TYR A 32 -6.45 -11.50 10.03
C TYR A 32 -5.66 -12.04 8.84
N CYS A 33 -4.35 -12.17 9.01
CA CYS A 33 -3.44 -12.70 7.99
C CYS A 33 -2.39 -13.57 8.66
N TYR A 34 -2.20 -14.79 8.16
CA TYR A 34 -1.08 -15.63 8.59
C TYR A 34 0.24 -15.13 7.99
N TYR A 35 1.36 -15.40 8.67
CA TYR A 35 2.69 -14.95 8.25
C TYR A 35 3.11 -15.41 6.84
N HIS A 36 2.72 -16.62 6.43
CA HIS A 36 3.00 -17.14 5.09
C HIS A 36 2.14 -16.47 4.00
N GLU A 37 1.02 -15.84 4.37
CA GLU A 37 0.07 -15.18 3.46
C GLU A 37 0.29 -13.66 3.34
N THR A 38 1.37 -13.13 3.93
CA THR A 38 1.71 -11.70 3.94
C THR A 38 1.91 -11.09 2.54
N HIS A 39 1.95 -11.89 1.48
CA HIS A 39 1.92 -11.41 0.11
C HIS A 39 0.54 -10.87 -0.30
N LYS A 40 -0.56 -11.39 0.28
CA LYS A 40 -1.96 -11.00 -0.04
C LYS A 40 -2.37 -9.64 0.51
N ILE A 41 -1.60 -9.10 1.45
CA ILE A 41 -1.86 -7.77 2.03
C ILE A 41 -1.16 -6.65 1.26
N LEU A 42 -0.22 -6.98 0.36
CA LEU A 42 0.46 -6.01 -0.48
C LEU A 42 -0.53 -5.25 -1.37
N GLY A 43 -0.25 -3.97 -1.59
CA GLY A 43 -1.13 -3.07 -2.33
C GLY A 43 -2.35 -2.57 -1.55
N ASN A 44 -2.52 -2.98 -0.29
CA ASN A 44 -3.47 -2.37 0.64
C ASN A 44 -2.72 -1.56 1.70
N THR A 45 -3.43 -0.61 2.30
CA THR A 45 -2.92 0.26 3.36
C THR A 45 -3.79 0.10 4.61
N TYR A 46 -3.17 0.10 5.79
CA TYR A 46 -3.83 -0.02 7.09
C TYR A 46 -3.35 1.08 8.03
N GLY A 47 -4.17 1.44 9.01
CA GLY A 47 -3.79 2.40 10.07
C GLY A 47 -3.02 1.76 11.23
N MET A 48 -3.21 0.46 11.48
CA MET A 48 -2.58 -0.24 12.59
C MET A 48 -2.15 -1.66 12.21
N LEU A 49 -0.95 -2.05 12.63
CA LEU A 49 -0.40 -3.39 12.47
C LEU A 49 -0.12 -3.98 13.85
N VAL A 50 -0.63 -5.18 14.11
CA VAL A 50 -0.30 -5.95 15.31
C VAL A 50 0.41 -7.24 14.89
N LEU A 51 1.63 -7.43 15.37
CA LEU A 51 2.43 -8.64 15.14
C LEU A 51 2.53 -9.40 16.47
N GLN A 52 1.99 -10.62 16.51
CA GLN A 52 1.83 -11.39 17.74
C GLN A 52 3.08 -12.20 18.12
N ASP A 53 3.69 -12.89 17.16
CA ASP A 53 4.78 -13.85 17.44
C ASP A 53 6.11 -13.36 16.89
N PHE A 54 7.00 -12.90 17.78
CA PHE A 54 8.33 -12.45 17.39
C PHE A 54 9.19 -13.58 16.76
N GLU A 55 9.01 -14.82 17.21
CA GLU A 55 9.83 -15.98 16.80
C GLU A 55 9.63 -16.38 15.32
N ALA A 56 8.43 -16.14 14.79
CA ALA A 56 8.05 -16.44 13.41
C ALA A 56 8.40 -15.31 12.43
N MET A 57 8.88 -14.15 12.92
CA MET A 57 9.04 -12.95 12.12
C MET A 57 10.33 -12.91 11.29
N THR A 58 10.25 -13.25 10.02
CA THR A 58 11.38 -13.00 9.10
C THR A 58 11.53 -11.50 8.77
N PRO A 59 12.75 -11.02 8.42
CA PRO A 59 12.95 -9.64 7.97
C PRO A 59 12.08 -9.25 6.77
N ASN A 60 11.83 -10.19 5.86
CA ASN A 60 10.97 -9.98 4.70
C ASN A 60 9.50 -9.79 5.09
N ILE A 61 9.00 -10.54 6.09
CA ILE A 61 7.66 -10.35 6.64
C ILE A 61 7.55 -8.95 7.26
N LEU A 62 8.50 -8.59 8.12
CA LEU A 62 8.56 -7.27 8.75
C LEU A 62 8.52 -6.14 7.72
N ALA A 63 9.36 -6.23 6.69
CA ALA A 63 9.38 -5.22 5.63
C ALA A 63 8.03 -5.12 4.90
N ARG A 64 7.40 -6.25 4.57
CA ARG A 64 6.10 -6.27 3.89
C ARG A 64 4.98 -5.69 4.75
N THR A 65 4.95 -6.00 6.05
CA THR A 65 3.87 -5.57 6.93
C THR A 65 4.02 -4.10 7.31
N ILE A 66 5.24 -3.64 7.62
CA ILE A 66 5.51 -2.23 7.97
C ILE A 66 5.20 -1.31 6.77
N GLU A 67 5.52 -1.75 5.54
CA GLU A 67 5.21 -0.98 4.32
C GLU A 67 3.71 -0.74 4.12
N THR A 68 2.84 -1.62 4.62
CA THR A 68 1.39 -1.46 4.47
C THR A 68 0.77 -0.46 5.44
N ILE A 69 1.57 0.20 6.30
CA ILE A 69 1.07 1.14 7.29
C ILE A 69 1.18 2.58 6.79
N GLU A 70 0.08 3.31 6.87
CA GLU A 70 0.04 4.72 6.47
C GLU A 70 0.83 5.63 7.43
N GLY A 71 1.16 6.84 6.95
CA GLY A 71 1.73 7.87 7.79
C GLY A 71 0.81 8.21 8.96
N GLY A 72 1.36 8.28 10.17
CA GLY A 72 0.58 8.45 11.40
C GLY A 72 -0.03 7.15 11.96
N GLY A 73 0.13 6.02 11.25
CA GLY A 73 -0.27 4.71 11.73
C GLY A 73 0.66 4.15 12.83
N LEU A 74 0.23 3.04 13.44
CA LEU A 74 0.92 2.42 14.57
C LEU A 74 1.32 0.96 14.25
N VAL A 75 2.59 0.62 14.53
CA VAL A 75 3.09 -0.76 14.49
C VAL A 75 3.30 -1.26 15.91
N VAL A 76 2.54 -2.28 16.31
CA VAL A 76 2.62 -2.91 17.62
C VAL A 76 3.26 -4.29 17.47
N LEU A 77 4.39 -4.48 18.15
CA LEU A 77 5.06 -5.77 18.27
C LEU A 77 4.77 -6.33 19.66
N LEU A 78 4.03 -7.42 19.73
CA LEU A 78 3.83 -8.13 20.97
C LEU A 78 5.04 -9.03 21.23
N LEU A 79 5.58 -8.91 22.43
CA LEU A 79 6.66 -9.74 22.92
C LEU A 79 6.08 -10.58 24.05
N GLN A 80 6.33 -11.89 24.03
CA GLN A 80 5.98 -12.73 25.18
C GLN A 80 6.72 -12.19 26.41
N SER A 81 6.06 -12.20 27.57
CA SER A 81 6.57 -11.66 28.83
C SER A 81 7.99 -12.14 29.11
N VAL A 82 8.96 -11.30 28.77
CA VAL A 82 10.37 -11.49 29.09
C VAL A 82 10.72 -10.66 30.29
N THR A 83 11.34 -11.28 31.29
CA THR A 83 11.88 -10.57 32.45
C THR A 83 13.02 -9.61 32.08
N SER A 84 13.65 -9.78 30.90
CA SER A 84 14.65 -8.86 30.37
C SER A 84 14.69 -8.92 28.83
N LEU A 85 14.82 -7.77 28.16
CA LEU A 85 15.05 -7.71 26.71
C LEU A 85 16.31 -8.49 26.27
N ARG A 86 17.27 -8.74 27.17
CA ARG A 86 18.45 -9.58 26.86
C ARG A 86 18.08 -11.03 26.55
N GLN A 87 16.96 -11.53 27.09
CA GLN A 87 16.46 -12.88 26.78
C GLN A 87 16.00 -12.98 25.32
N LEU A 88 15.61 -11.87 24.70
CA LEU A 88 15.23 -11.82 23.28
C LEU A 88 16.44 -12.02 22.35
N TYR A 89 17.66 -11.69 22.80
CA TYR A 89 18.87 -11.91 22.00
C TYR A 89 19.14 -13.39 21.73
N THR A 90 18.80 -14.25 22.71
CA THR A 90 19.05 -15.69 22.64
C THR A 90 17.86 -16.48 22.11
N LEU A 91 16.73 -15.82 21.77
CA LEU A 91 15.56 -16.51 21.25
C LEU A 91 15.90 -17.21 19.92
N THR A 92 15.55 -18.48 19.84
CA THR A 92 15.66 -19.25 18.60
C THR A 92 14.44 -19.00 17.75
N MET A 93 14.61 -18.30 16.62
CA MET A 93 13.54 -18.16 15.63
C MET A 93 13.22 -19.49 14.95
N ASP A 94 11.99 -19.64 14.46
CA ASP A 94 11.56 -20.79 13.66
C ASP A 94 12.48 -21.05 12.47
N VAL A 95 12.98 -19.97 11.89
CA VAL A 95 13.92 -19.97 10.76
C VAL A 95 15.23 -20.67 11.12
N HIS A 96 15.73 -20.49 12.34
CA HIS A 96 16.97 -21.12 12.78
C HIS A 96 16.87 -22.65 12.79
N SER A 97 15.68 -23.20 13.12
CA SER A 97 15.45 -24.64 13.06
C SER A 97 15.58 -25.19 11.63
N ARG A 98 15.17 -24.43 10.61
CA ARG A 98 15.26 -24.81 9.18
C ARG A 98 16.67 -24.77 8.64
N TYR A 99 17.55 -23.94 9.22
CA TYR A 99 18.95 -23.80 8.81
C TYR A 99 19.91 -24.73 9.56
N ARG A 100 19.41 -25.56 10.49
CA ARG A 100 20.21 -26.62 11.12
C ARG A 100 20.41 -27.76 10.13
N THR A 101 21.66 -28.06 9.82
CA THR A 101 22.06 -29.24 9.04
C THR A 101 22.95 -30.14 9.89
N GLU A 102 23.20 -31.39 9.46
CA GLU A 102 24.10 -32.29 10.18
C GLU A 102 25.52 -31.70 10.35
N ALA A 103 25.97 -30.91 9.37
CA ALA A 103 27.24 -30.20 9.38
C ALA A 103 27.22 -28.89 10.22
N HIS A 104 26.05 -28.27 10.37
CA HIS A 104 25.88 -27.01 11.12
C HIS A 104 24.68 -27.11 12.06
N LYS A 105 24.92 -27.62 13.28
CA LYS A 105 23.92 -27.76 14.34
C LYS A 105 23.68 -26.45 15.10
N ASP A 106 24.72 -25.64 15.25
CA ASP A 106 24.70 -24.40 16.02
C ASP A 106 24.42 -23.21 15.11
N VAL A 107 23.18 -22.72 15.17
CA VAL A 107 22.73 -21.51 14.47
C VAL A 107 22.63 -20.37 15.49
N VAL A 108 23.41 -19.30 15.28
CA VAL A 108 23.41 -18.12 16.14
C VAL A 108 22.44 -17.06 15.60
N GLY A 109 21.51 -16.62 16.43
CA GLY A 109 20.47 -15.63 16.09
C GLY A 109 20.95 -14.18 16.02
N ARG A 110 21.93 -13.86 15.18
CA ARG A 110 22.51 -12.50 15.06
C ARG A 110 21.48 -11.43 14.65
N PHE A 111 20.43 -11.83 13.93
CA PHE A 111 19.36 -10.93 13.54
C PHE A 111 18.63 -10.36 14.76
N ASN A 112 18.33 -11.19 15.76
CA ASN A 112 17.56 -10.79 16.94
C ASN A 112 18.32 -9.75 17.77
N GLU A 113 19.62 -9.99 17.97
CA GLU A 113 20.50 -9.02 18.64
C GLU A 113 20.51 -7.68 17.89
N ARG A 114 20.73 -7.70 16.57
CA ARG A 114 20.73 -6.47 15.76
C ARG A 114 19.37 -5.78 15.75
N PHE A 115 18.29 -6.53 15.69
CA PHE A 115 16.93 -6.01 15.64
C PHE A 115 16.60 -5.25 16.93
N ILE A 116 16.81 -5.85 18.09
CA ILE A 116 16.54 -5.21 19.38
C ILE A 116 17.47 -4.00 19.60
N LEU A 117 18.75 -4.10 19.22
CA LEU A 117 19.65 -2.93 19.23
C LEU A 117 19.13 -1.81 18.33
N SER A 118 18.62 -2.13 17.15
CA SER A 118 18.03 -1.13 16.24
C SER A 118 16.78 -0.47 16.81
N LEU A 119 15.94 -1.22 17.55
CA LEU A 119 14.79 -0.66 18.26
C LEU A 119 15.23 0.29 19.38
N SER A 120 16.28 -0.05 20.11
CA SER A 120 16.82 0.84 21.16
C SER A 120 17.39 2.14 20.62
N SER A 121 17.94 2.12 19.39
CA SER A 121 18.43 3.34 18.70
C SER A 121 17.33 4.13 17.97
N CYS A 122 16.12 3.58 17.86
CA CYS A 122 15.04 4.21 17.10
C CYS A 122 14.29 5.22 17.97
N GLU A 123 14.39 6.50 17.63
CA GLU A 123 13.72 7.60 18.35
C GLU A 123 12.19 7.49 18.34
N SER A 124 11.61 6.87 17.30
CA SER A 124 10.18 6.65 17.16
C SER A 124 9.69 5.32 17.76
N CYS A 125 10.55 4.57 18.44
CA CYS A 125 10.20 3.31 19.08
C CYS A 125 9.95 3.48 20.58
N LEU A 126 8.83 2.96 21.05
CA LEU A 126 8.46 2.94 22.45
C LEU A 126 8.33 1.49 22.95
N VAL A 127 9.02 1.16 24.04
CA VAL A 127 8.86 -0.12 24.72
C VAL A 127 8.03 0.08 25.99
N VAL A 128 6.90 -0.61 26.06
CA VAL A 128 5.97 -0.58 27.20
C VAL A 128 5.76 -1.97 27.78
N ASP A 129 5.40 -2.03 29.06
CA ASP A 129 4.90 -3.24 29.70
C ASP A 129 3.39 -3.46 29.48
N ASP A 130 2.85 -4.51 30.09
CA ASP A 130 1.42 -4.88 30.03
C ASP A 130 0.49 -3.84 30.66
N GLN A 131 1.02 -2.98 31.52
CA GLN A 131 0.30 -1.87 32.15
C GLN A 131 0.50 -0.53 31.42
N LEU A 132 1.10 -0.57 30.22
CA LEU A 132 1.45 0.61 29.42
C LEU A 132 2.46 1.54 30.11
N THR A 133 3.24 1.03 31.06
CA THR A 133 4.35 1.75 31.68
C THR A 133 5.55 1.74 30.74
N ILE A 134 6.17 2.91 30.56
CA ILE A 134 7.32 3.07 29.69
C ILE A 134 8.55 2.44 30.34
N LEU A 135 9.22 1.53 29.62
CA LEU A 135 10.45 0.92 30.11
C LEU A 135 11.66 1.86 29.92
N PRO A 136 12.66 1.84 30.83
CA PRO A 136 13.84 2.72 30.76
C PRO A 136 14.70 2.58 29.49
N VAL A 137 14.48 1.52 28.71
CA VAL A 137 15.16 1.28 27.43
C VAL A 137 14.75 2.35 26.39
N SER A 138 13.58 2.97 26.55
CA SER A 138 13.10 4.07 25.72
C SER A 138 13.29 5.44 26.40
N SER A 139 14.49 5.71 26.94
CA SER A 139 14.76 6.96 27.67
C SER A 139 14.61 8.22 26.81
N HIS A 140 14.74 8.11 25.47
CA HIS A 140 14.51 9.20 24.53
C HIS A 140 13.08 9.72 24.52
N VAL A 141 12.10 8.90 24.91
CA VAL A 141 10.68 9.24 24.89
C VAL A 141 10.33 10.31 25.93
N ALA A 142 11.08 10.40 27.03
CA ALA A 142 10.82 11.35 28.11
C ALA A 142 10.85 12.83 27.66
N ASN A 143 11.49 13.12 26.52
CA ASN A 143 11.63 14.48 25.99
C ASN A 143 10.83 14.73 24.71
N ILE A 144 9.90 13.85 24.33
CA ILE A 144 9.08 14.06 23.12
C ILE A 144 8.12 15.21 23.37
N THR A 145 8.28 16.28 22.59
CA THR A 145 7.36 17.41 22.55
C THR A 145 6.46 17.29 21.33
N PRO A 146 5.17 17.68 21.43
CA PRO A 146 4.27 17.68 20.29
C PRO A 146 4.74 18.74 19.28
N VAL A 147 5.03 18.29 18.05
CA VAL A 147 5.44 19.15 16.95
C VAL A 147 4.20 19.90 16.40
N SER A 148 4.34 21.18 16.09
CA SER A 148 3.30 21.97 15.40
C SER A 148 3.27 21.64 13.90
N ARG A 149 2.07 21.56 13.31
CA ARG A 149 1.85 21.09 11.92
C ARG A 149 2.42 21.97 10.79
N ALA A 150 3.10 23.07 11.11
CA ALA A 150 3.49 24.09 10.13
C ALA A 150 4.48 23.63 9.04
N ALA A 151 5.18 22.51 9.23
CA ALA A 151 6.13 21.98 8.25
C ALA A 151 5.44 21.24 7.08
N GLU A 152 4.23 20.73 7.27
CA GLU A 152 3.45 20.03 6.22
C GLU A 152 2.96 20.99 5.12
N ASP A 153 2.92 22.29 5.42
CA ASP A 153 2.38 23.31 4.52
C ASP A 153 3.27 23.56 3.29
N GLN A 154 4.59 23.34 3.38
CA GLN A 154 5.52 23.67 2.28
C GLN A 154 5.35 22.76 1.06
N GLU A 155 5.35 21.43 1.24
CA GLU A 155 5.16 20.49 0.12
C GLU A 155 3.76 20.60 -0.48
N ALA A 156 2.75 20.89 0.37
CA ALA A 156 1.38 21.11 -0.09
C ALA A 156 1.27 22.40 -0.92
N GLN A 157 1.99 23.46 -0.54
CA GLN A 157 2.01 24.72 -1.26
C GLN A 157 2.68 24.57 -2.64
N GLU A 158 3.83 23.89 -2.72
CA GLU A 158 4.49 23.59 -4.00
C GLU A 158 3.57 22.80 -4.96
N LEU A 159 2.83 21.82 -4.43
CA LEU A 159 1.89 21.04 -5.23
C LEU A 159 0.74 21.89 -5.74
N SER A 160 0.23 22.81 -4.91
CA SER A 160 -0.84 23.73 -5.28
C SER A 160 -0.40 24.66 -6.42
N GLU A 161 0.80 25.23 -6.32
CA GLU A 161 1.38 26.10 -7.36
C GLU A 161 1.54 25.34 -8.68
N LEU A 162 2.02 24.09 -8.63
CA LEU A 162 2.15 23.26 -9.82
C LEU A 162 0.78 22.95 -10.45
N LYS A 163 -0.24 22.65 -9.64
CA LYS A 163 -1.61 22.39 -10.12
C LYS A 163 -2.22 23.61 -10.80
N GLU A 164 -2.04 24.79 -10.21
CA GLU A 164 -2.53 26.06 -10.77
C GLU A 164 -1.85 26.36 -12.11
N SER A 165 -0.53 26.17 -12.20
CA SER A 165 0.23 26.43 -13.43
C SER A 165 -0.20 25.59 -14.65
N LEU A 166 -0.79 24.41 -14.42
CA LEU A 166 -1.14 23.45 -15.47
C LEU A 166 -2.65 23.27 -15.66
N GLN A 167 -3.49 24.07 -14.97
CA GLN A 167 -4.94 23.94 -14.96
C GLN A 167 -5.57 24.09 -16.36
N ASP A 168 -5.01 24.96 -17.19
CA ASP A 168 -5.54 25.25 -18.54
C ASP A 168 -5.15 24.20 -19.59
N THR A 169 -4.18 23.34 -19.29
CA THR A 169 -3.68 22.35 -20.25
C THR A 169 -4.50 21.06 -20.18
N GLN A 170 -5.61 20.99 -20.92
CA GLN A 170 -6.42 19.76 -21.02
C GLN A 170 -5.76 18.73 -21.96
N PRO A 171 -5.76 17.42 -21.66
CA PRO A 171 -6.33 16.73 -20.48
C PRO A 171 -5.40 16.66 -19.24
N LEU A 172 -4.18 17.19 -19.34
CA LEU A 172 -3.12 17.07 -18.34
C LEU A 172 -3.49 17.68 -16.98
N GLY A 173 -4.05 18.90 -16.96
CA GLY A 173 -4.40 19.62 -15.73
C GLY A 173 -5.37 18.85 -14.84
N VAL A 174 -6.34 18.17 -15.45
CA VAL A 174 -7.31 17.32 -14.74
C VAL A 174 -6.64 16.11 -14.10
N LEU A 175 -5.69 15.49 -14.80
CA LEU A 175 -4.95 14.33 -14.30
C LEU A 175 -3.98 14.72 -13.18
N ILE A 176 -3.28 15.86 -13.31
CA ILE A 176 -2.37 16.37 -12.28
C ILE A 176 -3.14 16.77 -11.02
N ASN A 177 -4.37 17.28 -11.15
CA ASN A 177 -5.22 17.57 -9.99
C ASN A 177 -5.51 16.33 -9.14
N CYS A 178 -5.49 15.13 -9.74
CA CYS A 178 -5.69 13.86 -9.04
C CYS A 178 -4.45 13.38 -8.25
N CYS A 179 -3.28 13.99 -8.47
CA CYS A 179 -2.04 13.63 -7.80
C CYS A 179 -1.99 14.15 -6.36
N SER A 180 -1.38 13.35 -5.49
CA SER A 180 -1.25 13.64 -4.06
C SER A 180 0.10 14.26 -3.69
N THR A 181 1.13 14.11 -4.51
CA THR A 181 2.48 14.65 -4.25
C THR A 181 3.06 15.32 -5.49
N CYS A 182 4.01 16.25 -5.29
CA CYS A 182 4.76 16.90 -6.36
C CYS A 182 5.48 15.88 -7.25
N ASP A 183 6.16 14.90 -6.65
CA ASP A 183 6.85 13.83 -7.39
C ASP A 183 5.91 13.05 -8.31
N GLN A 184 4.69 12.75 -7.84
CA GLN A 184 3.69 12.07 -8.65
C GLN A 184 3.24 12.94 -9.82
N ALA A 185 2.99 14.23 -9.58
CA ALA A 185 2.61 15.18 -10.62
C ALA A 185 3.71 15.33 -11.69
N GLN A 186 4.97 15.47 -11.28
CA GLN A 186 6.12 15.54 -12.20
C GLN A 186 6.30 14.25 -13.00
N ALA A 187 6.06 13.07 -12.39
CA ALA A 187 6.11 11.80 -13.11
C ALA A 187 5.02 11.72 -14.18
N VAL A 188 3.77 12.11 -13.85
CA VAL A 188 2.65 12.13 -14.80
C VAL A 188 2.93 13.12 -15.94
N LEU A 189 3.47 14.30 -15.64
CA LEU A 189 3.89 15.28 -16.65
C LEU A 189 4.88 14.67 -17.64
N LYS A 190 5.97 14.07 -17.15
CA LYS A 190 6.98 13.42 -18.00
C LYS A 190 6.41 12.26 -18.83
N PHE A 191 5.46 11.50 -18.28
CA PHE A 191 4.79 10.45 -19.04
C PHE A 191 3.96 11.02 -20.17
N VAL A 192 3.17 12.06 -19.90
CA VAL A 192 2.35 12.72 -20.91
C VAL A 192 3.21 13.38 -21.98
N ASP A 193 4.29 14.06 -21.61
CA ASP A 193 5.23 14.64 -22.57
C ASP A 193 5.78 13.56 -23.51
N ALA A 194 6.21 12.41 -22.98
CA ALA A 194 6.69 11.28 -23.77
C ALA A 194 5.60 10.64 -24.64
N ILE A 195 4.33 10.67 -24.22
CA ILE A 195 3.18 10.21 -25.01
C ILE A 195 2.90 11.18 -26.16
N THR A 196 3.03 12.48 -25.95
CA THR A 196 2.80 13.49 -26.99
C THR A 196 3.97 13.67 -27.96
N GLU A 197 5.14 13.15 -27.60
CA GLU A 197 6.34 13.23 -28.42
C GLU A 197 6.16 12.47 -29.74
N LYS A 198 6.57 13.09 -30.87
CA LYS A 198 6.41 12.52 -32.22
C LYS A 198 7.44 11.43 -32.56
N THR A 199 8.18 10.94 -31.59
CA THR A 199 9.21 9.92 -31.76
C THR A 199 8.58 8.53 -31.72
N PHE A 200 8.86 7.70 -32.74
CA PHE A 200 8.25 6.37 -32.87
C PHE A 200 8.68 5.37 -31.77
N ARG A 201 9.77 5.65 -31.07
CA ARG A 201 10.35 4.74 -30.07
C ARG A 201 10.91 5.54 -28.90
N THR A 202 10.10 5.66 -27.85
CA THR A 202 10.49 6.29 -26.60
C THR A 202 10.31 5.29 -25.47
N THR A 203 11.30 5.17 -24.60
CA THR A 203 11.24 4.31 -23.41
C THR A 203 11.41 5.18 -22.19
N VAL A 204 10.39 5.21 -21.34
CA VAL A 204 10.44 5.90 -20.04
C VAL A 204 10.53 4.85 -18.95
N ALA A 205 11.61 4.91 -18.17
CA ALA A 205 11.80 4.04 -17.02
C ALA A 205 11.56 4.84 -15.73
N VAL A 206 10.64 4.36 -14.88
CA VAL A 206 10.41 4.94 -13.55
C VAL A 206 10.91 3.98 -12.49
N THR A 207 11.88 4.44 -11.72
CA THR A 207 12.45 3.76 -10.57
C THR A 207 12.00 4.47 -9.30
N ALA A 208 11.44 3.72 -8.36
CA ALA A 208 11.11 4.24 -7.03
C ALA A 208 11.12 3.12 -6.02
N ALA A 209 11.20 3.46 -4.73
CA ALA A 209 10.98 2.52 -3.65
C ALA A 209 9.55 1.93 -3.71
N ARG A 210 9.33 0.83 -2.98
CA ARG A 210 7.98 0.25 -2.84
C ARG A 210 7.09 1.22 -2.01
N GLY A 211 5.77 1.17 -2.19
CA GLY A 211 4.83 2.10 -1.55
C GLY A 211 4.76 3.55 -2.10
N ARG A 212 5.69 3.99 -2.95
CA ARG A 212 5.76 5.39 -3.45
C ARG A 212 4.76 5.78 -4.57
N GLY A 213 3.72 4.98 -4.81
CA GLY A 213 2.68 5.34 -5.78
C GLY A 213 3.02 5.17 -7.28
N LYS A 214 4.01 4.34 -7.65
CA LYS A 214 4.36 4.09 -9.07
C LYS A 214 3.18 3.65 -9.93
N SER A 215 2.42 2.65 -9.45
CA SER A 215 1.23 2.15 -10.17
C SER A 215 0.15 3.21 -10.30
N ALA A 216 0.01 4.10 -9.32
CA ALA A 216 -0.94 5.20 -9.36
C ALA A 216 -0.57 6.23 -10.45
N ALA A 217 0.70 6.64 -10.51
CA ALA A 217 1.20 7.56 -11.54
C ALA A 217 1.05 6.97 -12.96
N LEU A 218 1.40 5.68 -13.13
CA LEU A 218 1.23 4.98 -14.40
C LEU A 218 -0.25 4.85 -14.80
N GLY A 219 -1.16 4.64 -13.83
CA GLY A 219 -2.60 4.55 -14.11
C GLY A 219 -3.17 5.86 -14.65
N LEU A 220 -2.80 6.99 -14.03
CA LEU A 220 -3.17 8.33 -14.52
C LEU A 220 -2.59 8.61 -15.91
N ALA A 221 -1.34 8.21 -16.16
CA ALA A 221 -0.71 8.37 -17.46
C ALA A 221 -1.42 7.54 -18.56
N VAL A 222 -1.87 6.31 -18.24
CA VAL A 222 -2.66 5.49 -19.17
C VAL A 222 -4.00 6.14 -19.48
N ALA A 223 -4.69 6.72 -18.49
CA ALA A 223 -5.91 7.48 -18.74
C ALA A 223 -5.65 8.68 -19.67
N GLY A 224 -4.53 9.39 -19.47
CA GLY A 224 -4.08 10.46 -20.38
C GLY A 224 -3.81 9.96 -21.80
N ALA A 225 -3.13 8.82 -21.96
CA ALA A 225 -2.88 8.23 -23.27
C ALA A 225 -4.17 7.90 -24.04
N VAL A 226 -5.20 7.39 -23.35
CA VAL A 226 -6.53 7.18 -23.94
C VAL A 226 -7.15 8.51 -24.38
N ALA A 227 -7.05 9.56 -23.57
CA ALA A 227 -7.55 10.89 -23.91
C ALA A 227 -6.81 11.51 -25.12
N PHE A 228 -5.52 11.22 -25.30
CA PHE A 228 -4.75 11.61 -26.50
C PHE A 228 -5.03 10.75 -27.74
N GLY A 229 -5.92 9.76 -27.65
CA GLY A 229 -6.40 8.98 -28.80
C GLY A 229 -5.62 7.70 -29.07
N TYR A 230 -4.81 7.20 -28.13
CA TYR A 230 -4.14 5.91 -28.30
C TYR A 230 -5.16 4.78 -28.32
N SER A 231 -5.15 4.01 -29.40
CA SER A 231 -6.18 3.00 -29.64
C SER A 231 -5.97 1.70 -28.88
N ASN A 232 -4.74 1.28 -28.58
CA ASN A 232 -4.46 0.02 -27.89
C ASN A 232 -3.31 0.21 -26.92
N ILE A 233 -3.57 0.01 -25.62
CA ILE A 233 -2.57 0.09 -24.56
C ILE A 233 -2.50 -1.27 -23.89
N PHE A 234 -1.31 -1.87 -23.88
CA PHE A 234 -1.09 -3.17 -23.22
C PHE A 234 -0.40 -2.96 -21.88
N VAL A 235 -0.88 -3.68 -20.87
CA VAL A 235 -0.31 -3.65 -19.53
C VAL A 235 0.14 -5.06 -19.18
N THR A 236 1.38 -5.21 -18.74
CA THR A 236 1.96 -6.49 -18.35
C THR A 236 2.39 -6.45 -16.89
N ALA A 237 2.12 -7.53 -16.17
CA ALA A 237 2.55 -7.72 -14.80
C ALA A 237 2.85 -9.20 -14.53
N PRO A 238 3.73 -9.50 -13.56
CA PRO A 238 4.03 -10.88 -13.16
C PRO A 238 2.84 -11.57 -12.47
N SER A 239 1.96 -10.81 -11.81
CA SER A 239 0.73 -11.33 -11.19
C SER A 239 -0.43 -10.34 -11.37
N PRO A 240 -1.68 -10.82 -11.58
CA PRO A 240 -2.84 -9.93 -11.78
C PRO A 240 -3.19 -9.04 -10.56
N GLU A 241 -2.89 -9.50 -9.35
CA GLU A 241 -3.15 -8.73 -8.11
C GLU A 241 -2.39 -7.39 -8.09
N ASN A 242 -1.20 -7.33 -8.70
CA ASN A 242 -0.38 -6.12 -8.78
C ASN A 242 -1.01 -5.02 -9.65
N LEU A 243 -2.01 -5.36 -10.46
CA LEU A 243 -2.66 -4.43 -11.38
C LEU A 243 -3.88 -3.73 -10.76
N LYS A 244 -4.34 -4.16 -9.58
CA LYS A 244 -5.52 -3.58 -8.93
C LYS A 244 -5.39 -2.05 -8.78
N THR A 245 -4.28 -1.60 -8.20
CA THR A 245 -4.02 -0.16 -7.99
C THR A 245 -3.82 0.59 -9.31
N LEU A 246 -3.22 -0.04 -10.32
CA LEU A 246 -3.07 0.60 -11.64
C LEU A 246 -4.45 0.89 -12.24
N PHE A 247 -5.33 -0.12 -12.30
CA PHE A 247 -6.67 0.05 -12.87
C PHE A 247 -7.54 0.98 -12.05
N GLU A 248 -7.44 0.96 -10.72
CA GLU A 248 -8.13 1.93 -9.85
C GLU A 248 -7.78 3.38 -10.23
N PHE A 249 -6.51 3.67 -10.49
CA PHE A 249 -6.09 5.02 -10.92
C PHE A 249 -6.38 5.32 -12.39
N VAL A 250 -6.51 4.31 -13.26
CA VAL A 250 -7.06 4.51 -14.61
C VAL A 250 -8.52 4.96 -14.51
N LEU A 251 -9.34 4.28 -13.71
CA LEU A 251 -10.75 4.63 -13.48
C LEU A 251 -10.87 6.01 -12.83
N LYS A 252 -10.05 6.31 -11.81
CA LYS A 252 -10.01 7.65 -11.20
C LYS A 252 -9.66 8.74 -12.23
N GLY A 253 -8.75 8.44 -13.18
CA GLY A 253 -8.41 9.34 -14.28
C GLY A 253 -9.58 9.51 -15.26
N PHE A 254 -10.32 8.44 -15.57
CA PHE A 254 -11.52 8.48 -16.40
C PHE A 254 -12.64 9.29 -15.75
N ASP A 255 -12.90 9.10 -14.46
CA ASP A 255 -13.88 9.87 -13.70
C ASP A 255 -13.53 11.37 -13.73
N ALA A 256 -12.24 11.70 -13.54
CA ALA A 256 -11.77 13.08 -13.60
C ALA A 256 -11.95 13.69 -15.01
N LEU A 257 -11.70 12.90 -16.05
CA LEU A 257 -11.91 13.26 -17.45
C LEU A 257 -13.39 13.17 -17.90
N LYS A 258 -14.31 12.83 -16.99
CA LYS A 258 -15.76 12.70 -17.22
C LYS A 258 -16.17 11.62 -18.22
N TYR A 259 -15.43 10.51 -18.26
CA TYR A 259 -15.88 9.30 -18.94
C TYR A 259 -16.86 8.55 -18.04
N GLU A 260 -17.97 8.07 -18.60
CA GLU A 260 -18.99 7.33 -17.84
C GLU A 260 -18.89 5.81 -18.03
N GLU A 261 -18.99 5.06 -16.93
CA GLU A 261 -19.05 3.60 -16.96
C GLU A 261 -20.33 3.13 -17.66
N HIS A 262 -20.22 2.11 -18.50
CA HIS A 262 -21.26 1.56 -19.39
C HIS A 262 -21.73 2.46 -20.53
N GLN A 263 -21.28 3.71 -20.62
CA GLN A 263 -21.45 4.55 -21.82
C GLN A 263 -20.14 4.61 -22.63
N ASP A 264 -19.07 5.05 -21.99
CA ASP A 264 -17.79 5.27 -22.66
C ASP A 264 -16.79 4.15 -22.42
N TYR A 265 -16.91 3.40 -21.32
CA TYR A 265 -16.05 2.25 -21.04
C TYR A 265 -16.77 1.13 -20.27
N GLU A 266 -16.25 -0.09 -20.42
CA GLU A 266 -16.72 -1.29 -19.73
C GLU A 266 -15.55 -2.00 -19.04
N VAL A 267 -15.74 -2.36 -17.77
CA VAL A 267 -14.75 -3.08 -16.97
C VAL A 267 -15.06 -4.57 -16.96
N VAL A 268 -14.14 -5.38 -17.47
CA VAL A 268 -14.21 -6.85 -17.47
C VAL A 268 -13.33 -7.40 -16.35
N GLN A 269 -13.99 -8.01 -15.37
CA GLN A 269 -13.34 -8.69 -14.25
C GLN A 269 -13.12 -10.18 -14.54
N SER A 270 -12.12 -10.76 -13.90
CA SER A 270 -11.83 -12.20 -13.98
C SER A 270 -12.94 -13.01 -13.32
N THR A 271 -13.37 -14.08 -13.98
CA THR A 271 -14.29 -15.08 -13.42
C THR A 271 -13.59 -16.15 -12.57
N ASN A 272 -12.25 -16.19 -12.59
CA ASN A 272 -11.50 -17.18 -11.82
C ASN A 272 -11.46 -16.80 -10.32
N PRO A 273 -11.94 -17.66 -9.40
CA PRO A 273 -11.94 -17.40 -7.96
C PRO A 273 -10.54 -17.17 -7.38
N GLU A 274 -9.49 -17.76 -7.95
CA GLU A 274 -8.10 -17.53 -7.50
C GLU A 274 -7.61 -16.10 -7.75
N LEU A 275 -8.24 -15.39 -8.68
CA LEU A 275 -7.85 -14.04 -9.07
C LEU A 275 -8.67 -12.95 -8.39
N ASN A 276 -9.49 -13.28 -7.38
CA ASN A 276 -10.23 -12.33 -6.53
C ASN A 276 -10.93 -11.19 -7.31
N LYS A 277 -11.59 -11.51 -8.43
CA LYS A 277 -12.26 -10.53 -9.32
C LYS A 277 -11.34 -9.42 -9.85
N ALA A 278 -10.05 -9.70 -10.03
CA ALA A 278 -9.11 -8.75 -10.62
C ALA A 278 -9.62 -8.24 -11.98
N VAL A 279 -9.44 -6.94 -12.23
CA VAL A 279 -9.73 -6.34 -13.53
C VAL A 279 -8.77 -6.90 -14.56
N VAL A 280 -9.30 -7.56 -15.58
CA VAL A 280 -8.49 -8.20 -16.64
C VAL A 280 -8.40 -7.30 -17.86
N ARG A 281 -9.50 -6.58 -18.15
CA ARG A 281 -9.62 -5.71 -19.30
C ARG A 281 -10.56 -4.56 -19.03
N VAL A 282 -10.16 -3.36 -19.42
CA VAL A 282 -11.07 -2.24 -19.62
C VAL A 282 -11.22 -2.06 -21.13
N THR A 283 -12.45 -2.03 -21.61
CA THR A 283 -12.79 -1.76 -23.01
C THR A 283 -13.32 -0.35 -23.07
N VAL A 284 -12.63 0.55 -23.76
CA VAL A 284 -13.16 1.90 -24.04
C VAL A 284 -13.92 1.84 -25.37
N SER A 285 -15.11 2.43 -25.41
CA SER A 285 -16.02 2.51 -26.54
C SER A 285 -16.43 3.97 -26.77
N SER A 286 -15.48 4.81 -27.15
CA SER A 286 -15.79 6.24 -27.35
C SER A 286 -16.65 6.47 -28.61
N ARG A 287 -17.81 7.13 -28.43
CA ARG A 287 -18.28 8.18 -29.35
C ARG A 287 -17.71 9.50 -28.81
N GLY A 288 -16.62 10.00 -29.38
CA GLY A 288 -16.01 11.24 -28.88
C GLY A 288 -16.94 12.47 -29.02
N PRO A 289 -16.64 13.60 -28.36
CA PRO A 289 -17.07 14.91 -28.87
C PRO A 289 -16.48 15.11 -30.28
N PRO A 290 -17.06 15.96 -31.15
CA PRO A 290 -17.19 15.74 -32.60
C PRO A 290 -15.86 15.78 -33.35
N ALA A 291 -15.12 14.67 -33.32
CA ALA A 291 -13.97 14.40 -34.17
C ALA A 291 -13.74 12.88 -34.30
N GLY A 292 -14.77 12.15 -34.76
CA GLY A 292 -14.65 10.95 -35.60
C GLY A 292 -13.55 9.92 -35.37
N HIS A 293 -13.21 9.52 -34.14
CA HIS A 293 -12.26 8.41 -33.90
C HIS A 293 -12.82 7.42 -32.88
N SER A 294 -13.13 6.20 -33.34
CA SER A 294 -13.48 5.07 -32.48
C SER A 294 -12.23 4.56 -31.77
N VAL A 295 -12.11 4.84 -30.48
CA VAL A 295 -11.06 4.24 -29.64
C VAL A 295 -11.61 2.92 -29.14
N CYS A 296 -10.97 1.82 -29.53
CA CYS A 296 -11.28 0.47 -29.06
C CYS A 296 -10.00 -0.09 -28.43
N ALA A 297 -9.76 0.26 -27.16
CA ALA A 297 -8.55 -0.16 -26.44
C ALA A 297 -8.90 -1.30 -25.48
N PRO A 298 -8.50 -2.55 -25.75
CA PRO A 298 -8.49 -3.60 -24.75
C PRO A 298 -7.18 -3.47 -23.97
N ILE A 299 -7.25 -3.03 -22.70
CA ILE A 299 -6.11 -3.20 -21.80
C ILE A 299 -6.01 -4.70 -21.47
N ARG A 300 -5.25 -5.46 -22.27
CA ARG A 300 -5.08 -6.90 -22.03
C ARG A 300 -3.92 -7.12 -21.07
N CYS A 301 -4.22 -7.79 -19.95
CA CYS A 301 -3.21 -8.40 -19.11
C CYS A 301 -2.67 -9.65 -19.81
N THR A 302 -1.45 -9.61 -20.35
CA THR A 302 -0.72 -10.82 -20.71
C THR A 302 0.22 -11.19 -19.56
N PRO A 303 0.23 -12.45 -19.09
CA PRO A 303 1.24 -12.90 -18.14
C PRO A 303 2.61 -12.74 -18.80
N ALA A 304 3.54 -12.08 -18.13
CA ALA A 304 4.92 -12.05 -18.57
C ALA A 304 5.43 -13.49 -18.64
N ARG A 305 5.71 -14.01 -19.84
CA ARG A 305 6.53 -15.22 -19.96
C ARG A 305 7.88 -14.86 -19.39
N ALA A 306 8.19 -15.37 -18.20
CA ALA A 306 9.54 -15.37 -17.69
C ALA A 306 10.41 -16.08 -18.73
N SER A 307 11.34 -15.33 -19.32
CA SER A 307 12.50 -15.88 -20.03
C SER A 307 13.49 -16.44 -19.03
#